data_AF-A0A0K9PMN4-F1
#
_entry.id   AF-A0A0K9PMN4-F1
#
_cell.length_a   1.000
_cell.length_b   1.000
_cell.length_c   1.000
_cell.angle_alpha   90.00
_cell.angle_beta   90.00
_cell.angle_gamma   90.00
#
_symmetry.space_group_name_H-M   'P 1'
#
loop_
_entity.id
_entity.type
_entity.pdbx_description
1 polymer ?
#
loop_
_entity_poly.entity_id
_entity_poly.type
_entity_poly.pdbx_seq_one_letter_code
_entity_poly.pdbx_strand_id
1 'polypeptide(L)'
;MVIEYCKKHVEYEKSDEDPPAENLKNWDSDFVKVDQSTLFDLILAANYLNIKGLLDLTCQTVADMIKGKTPEEIRKTFNIKNDFTPEEEEEVRRENQWAFE
;
A
#
# COMPACT_ATOMS: atom_id res chain seq x y z
N MET A 1 11.25 -10.84 -6.42
CA MET A 1 10.36 -9.66 -6.37
C MET A 1 11.09 -8.34 -6.62
N VAL A 2 11.96 -7.80 -5.76
CA VAL A 2 12.59 -6.48 -6.03
C VAL A 2 13.36 -6.42 -7.36
N ILE A 3 14.24 -7.39 -7.62
CA ILE A 3 14.99 -7.47 -8.88
C ILE A 3 14.05 -7.64 -10.09
N GLU A 4 12.96 -8.36 -9.92
CA GLU A 4 11.95 -8.60 -10.97
C GLU A 4 11.21 -7.32 -11.31
N TYR A 5 10.78 -6.54 -10.30
CA TYR A 5 10.22 -5.20 -10.48
C TYR A 5 11.16 -4.31 -11.27
N CYS A 6 12.44 -4.22 -10.86
CA CYS A 6 13.43 -3.41 -11.56
C CYS A 6 13.64 -3.85 -13.02
N LYS A 7 13.75 -5.16 -13.27
CA LYS A 7 13.90 -5.70 -14.63
C LYS A 7 12.72 -5.31 -15.51
N LYS A 8 11.49 -5.51 -15.01
CA LYS A 8 10.27 -5.20 -15.75
C LYS A 8 10.18 -3.71 -16.11
N HIS A 9 10.51 -2.83 -15.15
CA HIS A 9 10.45 -1.38 -15.37
C HIS A 9 11.54 -0.89 -16.33
N VAL A 10 12.76 -1.45 -16.23
CA VAL A 10 13.84 -1.13 -17.17
C VAL A 10 13.54 -1.66 -18.58
N GLU A 11 12.93 -2.83 -18.71
CA GLU A 11 12.50 -3.37 -20.01
C GLU A 11 11.39 -2.51 -20.63
N TYR A 12 10.44 -2.04 -19.82
CA TYR A 12 9.39 -1.12 -20.26
C TYR A 12 9.95 0.24 -20.71
N GLU A 13 10.94 0.80 -19.99
CA GLU A 13 11.59 2.06 -20.39
C GLU A 13 12.41 1.93 -21.69
N LYS A 14 12.88 0.72 -22.00
CA LYS A 14 13.72 0.44 -23.17
C LYS A 14 12.94 0.05 -24.42
N SER A 15 11.64 -0.18 -24.33
CA SER A 15 10.86 -0.55 -25.51
C SER A 15 10.70 0.67 -26.43
N ASP A 16 11.15 0.53 -27.69
CA ASP A 16 11.01 1.57 -28.72
C ASP A 16 9.56 1.82 -29.16
N GLU A 17 8.67 0.86 -28.89
CA GLU A 17 7.22 1.05 -28.98
C GLU A 17 6.75 1.69 -27.68
N ASP A 18 6.01 2.81 -27.74
CA ASP A 18 5.28 3.37 -26.59
C ASP A 18 4.24 2.33 -26.15
N PRO A 19 4.53 1.48 -25.15
CA PRO A 19 3.57 0.49 -24.75
C PRO A 19 2.45 1.25 -24.04
N PRO A 20 1.21 0.76 -24.08
CA PRO A 20 0.15 1.36 -23.30
C PRO A 20 0.58 1.45 -21.83
N ALA A 21 0.61 2.64 -21.25
CA ALA A 21 0.91 2.86 -19.82
C ALA A 21 0.01 2.03 -18.89
N GLU A 22 -1.16 1.63 -19.40
CA GLU A 22 -2.08 0.70 -18.77
C GLU A 22 -1.49 -0.71 -18.56
N ASN A 23 -0.65 -1.19 -19.47
CA ASN A 23 -0.02 -2.51 -19.35
C ASN A 23 0.94 -2.59 -18.16
N LEU A 24 1.75 -1.54 -17.95
CA LEU A 24 2.65 -1.48 -16.80
C LEU A 24 1.85 -1.38 -15.49
N LYS A 25 0.83 -0.52 -15.46
CA LYS A 25 -0.05 -0.37 -14.28
C LYS A 25 -0.77 -1.67 -13.91
N ASN A 26 -1.26 -2.42 -14.90
CA ASN A 26 -1.89 -3.71 -14.66
C ASN A 26 -0.90 -4.73 -14.10
N TRP A 27 0.31 -4.77 -14.66
CA TRP A 27 1.38 -5.63 -14.14
C TRP A 27 1.77 -5.24 -12.71
N ASP A 28 1.90 -3.94 -12.40
CA ASP A 28 2.19 -3.44 -11.06
C ASP A 28 1.10 -3.84 -10.06
N SER A 29 -0.17 -3.70 -10.45
CA SER A 29 -1.32 -4.12 -9.65
C SER A 29 -1.30 -5.61 -9.36
N ASP A 30 -0.91 -6.44 -10.33
CA ASP A 30 -0.77 -7.88 -10.14
C ASP A 30 0.46 -8.24 -9.30
N PHE A 31 1.57 -7.52 -9.48
CA PHE A 31 2.84 -7.75 -8.78
C PHE A 31 2.72 -7.58 -7.26
N VAL A 32 1.89 -6.64 -6.80
CA VAL A 32 1.65 -6.38 -5.37
C VAL A 32 0.51 -7.20 -4.76
N LYS A 33 -0.15 -8.08 -5.53
CA LYS A 33 -1.14 -9.06 -5.01
C LYS A 33 -0.46 -10.22 -4.29
N VAL A 34 0.24 -9.89 -3.22
CA VAL A 34 0.90 -10.83 -2.31
C VAL A 34 0.29 -10.76 -0.92
N ASP A 35 0.70 -11.64 -0.03
CA ASP A 35 0.30 -11.57 1.37
C ASP A 35 0.90 -10.33 2.07
N GLN A 36 0.30 -9.93 3.20
CA GLN A 36 0.71 -8.71 3.92
C GLN A 36 2.17 -8.76 4.40
N SER A 37 2.67 -9.93 4.79
CA SER A 37 4.06 -10.06 5.26
C SER A 37 5.01 -9.73 4.12
N THR A 38 4.80 -10.34 2.96
CA THR A 38 5.59 -10.08 1.76
C THR A 38 5.47 -8.62 1.31
N LEU A 39 4.27 -8.02 1.38
CA LEU A 39 4.07 -6.61 1.03
C LEU A 39 4.86 -5.68 1.95
N PHE A 40 4.89 -5.95 3.26
CA PHE A 40 5.67 -5.15 4.22
C PHE A 40 7.18 -5.33 4.04
N ASP A 41 7.64 -6.56 3.77
CA ASP A 41 9.05 -6.80 3.43
C ASP A 41 9.46 -6.07 2.15
N LEU A 42 8.56 -5.97 1.16
CA LEU A 42 8.79 -5.17 -0.04
C LEU A 42 8.89 -3.66 0.24
N ILE A 43 8.04 -3.11 1.11
CA ILE A 43 8.13 -1.70 1.54
C ILE A 43 9.49 -1.44 2.19
N LEU A 44 9.92 -2.30 3.11
CA LEU A 44 11.19 -2.18 3.81
C LEU A 44 12.38 -2.29 2.84
N ALA A 45 12.35 -3.27 1.94
CA ALA A 45 13.39 -3.45 0.93
C ALA A 45 13.45 -2.27 -0.06
N ALA A 46 12.30 -1.77 -0.52
CA ALA A 46 12.22 -0.64 -1.43
C ALA A 46 12.77 0.65 -0.79
N ASN A 47 12.43 0.88 0.49
CA ASN A 47 12.98 1.99 1.26
C ASN A 47 14.50 1.87 1.47
N TYR A 48 14.97 0.69 1.90
CA TYR A 48 16.40 0.44 2.12
C TYR A 48 17.23 0.61 0.85
N LEU A 49 16.73 0.13 -0.29
CA LEU A 49 17.39 0.22 -1.60
C LEU A 49 17.11 1.53 -2.33
N ASN A 50 16.32 2.43 -1.74
CA ASN A 50 15.91 3.72 -2.31
C ASN A 50 15.25 3.60 -3.71
N ILE A 51 14.38 2.61 -3.87
CA ILE A 51 13.63 2.38 -5.12
C ILE A 51 12.26 3.07 -5.00
N LYS A 52 12.23 4.36 -5.33
CA LYS A 52 11.04 5.21 -5.17
C LYS A 52 9.78 4.64 -5.80
N GLY A 53 9.84 4.13 -7.04
CA GLY A 53 8.67 3.58 -7.74
C GLY A 53 8.03 2.39 -7.00
N LEU A 54 8.87 1.46 -6.52
CA LEU A 54 8.40 0.31 -5.76
C LEU A 54 7.85 0.72 -4.39
N LEU A 55 8.50 1.69 -3.74
CA LEU A 55 8.05 2.22 -2.46
C LEU A 55 6.68 2.89 -2.60
N ASP A 56 6.50 3.75 -3.60
CA ASP A 56 5.22 4.42 -3.86
C ASP A 56 4.11 3.41 -4.17
N LEU A 57 4.38 2.42 -5.03
CA LEU A 57 3.42 1.39 -5.42
C LEU A 57 2.94 0.56 -4.21
N THR A 58 3.87 0.11 -3.38
CA THR A 58 3.55 -0.71 -2.20
C THR A 58 2.86 0.11 -1.11
N CYS A 59 3.29 1.35 -0.86
CA CYS A 59 2.61 2.28 0.05
C CYS A 59 1.18 2.61 -0.42
N GLN A 60 0.98 2.85 -1.71
CA GLN A 60 -0.34 3.10 -2.28
C GLN A 60 -1.26 1.89 -2.09
N THR A 61 -0.74 0.67 -2.28
CA THR A 61 -1.50 -0.57 -2.06
C THR A 61 -1.99 -0.67 -0.60
N VAL A 62 -1.13 -0.36 0.37
CA VAL A 62 -1.53 -0.32 1.79
C VAL A 62 -2.56 0.78 2.05
N ALA A 63 -2.40 1.96 1.44
CA ALA A 63 -3.38 3.05 1.56
C ALA A 63 -4.75 2.66 1.00
N ASP A 64 -4.79 1.96 -0.14
CA ASP A 64 -6.03 1.47 -0.74
C ASP A 64 -6.72 0.39 0.11
N MET A 65 -5.94 -0.41 0.86
CA MET A 65 -6.49 -1.36 1.84
C MET A 65 -7.15 -0.69 3.05
N ILE A 66 -6.82 0.57 3.34
CA ILE A 66 -7.35 1.37 4.45
C ILE A 66 -8.55 2.21 3.99
N LYS A 67 -8.49 2.70 2.75
CA LYS A 67 -9.49 3.62 2.19
C LYS A 67 -10.91 3.04 2.29
N GLY A 68 -11.81 3.81 2.90
CA GLY A 68 -13.23 3.46 3.02
C GLY A 68 -13.56 2.41 4.08
N LYS A 69 -12.57 1.94 4.87
CA LYS A 69 -12.80 1.03 6.00
C LYS A 69 -12.99 1.78 7.30
N THR A 70 -13.76 1.20 8.22
CA THR A 70 -13.88 1.74 9.59
C THR A 70 -12.61 1.46 10.41
N PRO A 71 -12.35 2.20 11.50
CA PRO A 71 -11.24 1.92 12.40
C PRO A 71 -11.20 0.46 12.88
N GLU A 72 -12.34 -0.15 13.15
CA GLU A 72 -12.46 -1.55 13.59
C GLU A 72 -12.07 -2.54 12.48
N GLU A 73 -12.48 -2.27 11.25
CA GLU A 73 -12.12 -3.09 10.08
C GLU A 73 -10.62 -2.98 9.75
N ILE A 74 -10.05 -1.77 9.87
CA ILE A 74 -8.60 -1.54 9.71
C ILE A 74 -7.84 -2.32 10.79
N ARG A 75 -8.22 -2.15 12.06
CA ARG A 75 -7.60 -2.87 13.18
C ARG A 75 -7.63 -4.38 12.97
N LYS A 76 -8.76 -4.93 12.53
CA LYS A 76 -8.90 -6.36 12.22
C LYS A 76 -8.02 -6.79 11.03
N THR A 77 -8.01 -6.01 9.95
CA THR A 77 -7.23 -6.31 8.73
C THR A 77 -5.74 -6.40 9.02
N PHE A 78 -5.22 -5.45 9.83
CA PHE A 78 -3.81 -5.31 10.15
C PHE A 78 -3.42 -5.95 11.49
N ASN A 79 -4.35 -6.68 12.13
CA ASN A 79 -4.15 -7.32 13.42
C ASN A 79 -3.63 -6.35 14.51
N ILE A 80 -4.17 -5.14 14.54
CA ILE A 80 -3.83 -4.08 15.49
C ILE A 80 -4.79 -4.19 16.69
N LYS A 81 -4.22 -4.25 17.89
CA LYS A 81 -4.98 -4.24 19.15
C LYS A 81 -5.46 -2.80 19.42
N ASN A 82 -6.74 -2.63 19.75
CA ASN A 82 -7.22 -1.36 20.30
C ASN A 82 -6.63 -1.16 21.70
N ASP A 83 -5.89 -0.09 21.89
CA ASP A 83 -5.21 0.29 23.12
C ASP A 83 -5.84 1.52 23.79
N PHE A 84 -6.89 2.10 23.20
CA PHE A 84 -7.69 3.14 23.84
C PHE A 84 -8.61 2.59 24.93
N THR A 85 -8.81 3.38 25.98
CA THR A 85 -9.96 3.19 26.87
C THR A 85 -11.27 3.57 26.15
N PRO A 86 -12.44 3.12 26.65
CA PRO A 86 -13.72 3.54 26.08
C PRO A 86 -13.89 5.07 26.06
N GLU A 87 -13.44 5.76 27.10
CA GLU A 87 -13.52 7.22 27.21
C GLU A 87 -12.63 7.93 26.18
N GLU A 88 -11.40 7.44 25.96
CA GLU A 88 -10.48 7.98 24.95
C GLU A 88 -11.01 7.74 23.54
N GLU A 89 -11.59 6.56 23.26
CA GLU A 89 -12.17 6.25 21.96
C GLU A 89 -13.40 7.13 21.66
N GLU A 90 -14.23 7.40 22.65
CA GLU A 90 -15.37 8.32 22.51
C GLU A 90 -14.91 9.77 22.25
N GLU A 91 -13.88 10.24 22.95
CA GLU A 91 -13.31 11.57 22.74
C GLU A 91 -12.73 11.73 21.33
N VAL A 92 -11.90 10.78 20.89
CA VAL A 92 -11.34 10.77 19.54
C VAL A 92 -12.44 10.70 18.47
N ARG A 93 -13.49 9.91 18.69
CA ARG A 93 -14.63 9.82 17.77
C ARG A 93 -15.40 11.14 17.70
N ARG A 94 -15.60 11.82 18.83
CA ARG A 94 -16.24 13.15 18.90
C ARG A 94 -15.43 14.21 18.17
N GLU A 95 -14.11 14.24 18.36
CA GLU A 95 -13.23 15.21 17.68
C GLU A 95 -13.15 14.99 16.17
N ASN A 96 -13.19 13.74 15.73
CA ASN A 96 -13.06 13.37 14.32
C ASN A 96 -14.42 13.14 13.62
N GLN A 97 -15.53 13.63 14.19
CA GLN A 97 -16.87 13.49 13.57
C GLN A 97 -16.90 13.98 12.11
N TRP A 98 -16.17 15.05 11.80
CA TRP A 98 -16.05 15.61 10.44
C TRP A 98 -15.54 14.60 9.39
N ALA A 99 -14.83 13.54 9.79
CA ALA A 99 -14.32 12.50 8.89
C ALA A 99 -15.35 11.39 8.62
N PHE A 100 -16.48 11.39 9.34
CA PHE A 100 -17.53 10.37 9.29
C PHE A 100 -18.90 10.95 8.89
N GLU A 101 -18.99 12.24 8.59
CA GLU A 101 -20.14 12.93 7.97
C GLU A 101 -20.03 12.96 6.44
#